data_AF-A0AAJ8JTU3-F1
#
_entry.id   AF-A0AAJ8JTU3-F1
#
_cell.length_a   1.000
_cell.length_b   1.000
_cell.length_c   1.000
_cell.angle_alpha   90.00
_cell.angle_beta   90.00
_cell.angle_gamma   90.00
#
_symmetry.space_group_name_H-M   'P 1'
#
loop_
_entity.id
_entity.type
_entity.pdbx_description
1 polymer ?
#
loop_
_entity_poly.entity_id
_entity_poly.type
_entity_poly.pdbx_seq_one_letter_code
_entity_poly.pdbx_strand_id
1 'polypeptide(L)' 'MVASMQEEASLRNANDTIDTLYDLSQLLQIGLEKTTLLICVGLIEQGANPDTLAAVIQDLREENEALKLEKSSQSV' A
#
# COMPACT_ATOMS: atom_id res chain seq x y z
N MET A 1 -2.38 -23.20 25.20
CA MET A 1 -1.13 -23.52 24.50
C MET A 1 -1.36 -23.72 23.00
N VAL A 2 -2.23 -24.65 22.57
CA VAL A 2 -2.51 -24.86 21.12
C VAL A 2 -3.16 -23.66 20.42
N ALA A 3 -4.09 -22.95 21.09
CA ALA A 3 -4.71 -21.74 20.55
C ALA A 3 -3.71 -20.60 20.31
N SER A 4 -2.74 -20.45 21.21
CA SER A 4 -1.66 -19.45 21.14
C SER A 4 -0.73 -19.71 19.95
N MET A 5 -0.38 -20.98 19.71
CA MET A 5 0.48 -21.39 18.60
C MET A 5 -0.21 -21.21 17.24
N GLN A 6 -1.52 -21.43 17.17
CA GLN A 6 -2.30 -21.22 15.95
C GLN A 6 -2.36 -19.72 15.57
N GLU A 7 -2.51 -18.84 16.55
CA GLU A 7 -2.54 -17.39 16.35
C GLU A 7 -1.19 -16.84 15.88
N GLU A 8 -0.09 -17.30 16.48
CA GLU A 8 1.28 -16.98 16.05
C GLU A 8 1.57 -17.45 14.61
N ALA A 9 1.10 -18.64 14.25
CA ALA A 9 1.24 -19.17 12.89
C ALA A 9 0.44 -18.35 11.87
N SER A 10 -0.79 -17.94 12.22
CA SER A 10 -1.62 -17.08 11.37
C SER A 10 -0.98 -15.71 11.13
N LEU A 11 -0.47 -15.09 12.21
CA LEU A 11 0.27 -13.83 12.13
C LEU A 11 1.51 -13.93 11.26
N ARG A 12 2.29 -15.01 11.38
CA ARG A 12 3.45 -15.26 10.50
C ARG A 12 3.02 -15.35 9.04
N ASN A 13 2.03 -16.16 8.73
CA ASN A 13 1.54 -16.33 7.36
C ASN A 13 1.05 -15.00 6.75
N ALA A 14 0.36 -14.17 7.53
CA ALA A 14 -0.09 -12.86 7.10
C ALA A 14 1.10 -11.93 6.78
N ASN A 15 2.13 -11.90 7.63
CA ASN A 15 3.34 -11.12 7.37
C ASN A 15 4.08 -11.61 6.13
N ASP A 16 4.26 -12.92 5.98
CA ASP A 16 4.94 -13.51 4.81
C ASP A 16 4.19 -13.21 3.50
N THR A 17 2.85 -13.18 3.56
CA THR A 17 2.01 -12.79 2.41
C THR A 17 2.23 -11.34 2.03
N ILE A 18 2.24 -10.43 3.00
CA ILE A 18 2.48 -9.00 2.75
C ILE A 18 3.90 -8.76 2.24
N ASP A 19 4.90 -9.48 2.76
CA ASP A 19 6.28 -9.39 2.29
C ASP A 19 6.39 -9.82 0.82
N THR A 20 5.73 -10.93 0.46
CA THR A 20 5.68 -11.41 -0.93
C THR A 20 5.00 -10.39 -1.86
N LEU A 21 3.89 -9.79 -1.42
CA LEU A 21 3.21 -8.74 -2.19
C LEU A 21 4.06 -7.47 -2.32
N TYR A 22 4.82 -7.13 -1.29
CA TYR A 22 5.74 -6.00 -1.33
C TYR A 22 6.87 -6.25 -2.33
N ASP A 23 7.48 -7.43 -2.33
CA ASP A 23 8.52 -7.79 -3.30
C ASP A 23 8.00 -7.73 -4.74
N LEU A 24 6.78 -8.22 -4.98
CA LEU A 24 6.10 -8.07 -6.28
C LEU A 24 5.93 -6.60 -6.67
N SER A 25 5.52 -5.73 -5.73
CA SER A 25 5.34 -4.30 -6.00
C SER A 25 6.65 -3.60 -6.38
N GLN A 26 7.78 -4.02 -5.79
CA GLN A 26 9.11 -3.50 -6.10
C GLN A 26 9.58 -3.99 -7.48
N LEU A 27 9.36 -5.26 -7.80
CA LEU A 27 9.69 -5.84 -9.11
C LEU A 27 8.93 -5.16 -10.25
N LEU A 28 7.64 -4.85 -10.02
CA LEU A 28 6.80 -4.14 -10.98
C LEU A 28 7.00 -2.62 -10.97
N GLN A 29 7.91 -2.12 -10.13
CA GLN A 29 8.23 -0.70 -9.98
C GLN A 29 7.00 0.19 -9.75
N ILE A 30 6.01 -0.32 -9.01
CA ILE A 30 4.76 0.41 -8.70
C ILE A 30 5.04 1.57 -7.72
N GLY A 31 6.14 1.48 -6.97
CA GLY A 31 6.57 2.56 -6.06
C GLY A 31 5.65 2.74 -4.85
N LEU A 32 4.99 1.67 -4.42
CA LEU A 32 4.19 1.63 -3.20
C LEU A 32 5.08 1.30 -2.01
N GLU A 33 4.97 2.09 -0.94
CA GLU A 33 5.56 1.77 0.36
C GLU A 33 4.77 0.64 1.03
N LYS A 34 5.43 -0.14 1.90
CA LYS A 34 4.81 -1.27 2.61
C LYS A 34 3.56 -0.87 3.40
N THR A 35 3.57 0.32 4.01
CA THR A 35 2.42 0.88 4.73
C THR A 35 1.26 1.16 3.79
N THR A 36 1.52 1.75 2.63
CA THR A 36 0.48 2.02 1.62
C THR A 36 -0.10 0.72 1.06
N LEU A 37 0.74 -0.28 0.83
CA LEU A 37 0.31 -1.61 0.39
C LEU A 37 -0.63 -2.27 1.41
N LEU A 38 -0.30 -2.21 2.70
CA LEU A 38 -1.17 -2.70 3.79
C LEU A 38 -2.54 -2.02 3.79
N ILE A 39 -2.56 -0.69 3.61
CA ILE A 39 -3.82 0.07 3.52
C ILE A 39 -4.62 -0.39 2.30
N CYS A 40 -3.97 -0.57 1.14
CA CYS A 40 -4.64 -1.02 -0.07
C CYS A 40 -5.26 -2.41 0.09
N VAL A 41 -4.52 -3.35 0.68
CA VAL A 41 -5.03 -4.69 0.99
C VAL A 41 -6.24 -4.59 1.91
N GLY A 42 -6.15 -3.82 3.01
CA GLY A 42 -7.26 -3.65 3.93
C GLY A 42 -8.50 -3.00 3.29
N LEU A 43 -8.34 -2.08 2.35
CA LEU A 43 -9.45 -1.50 1.59
C LEU A 43 -10.09 -2.51 0.64
N ILE A 44 -9.27 -3.31 -0.05
CA ILE A 44 -9.74 -4.36 -0.96
C ILE A 44 -10.50 -5.45 -0.17
N GLU A 45 -10.01 -5.83 1.01
CA GLU A 45 -10.69 -6.77 1.92
C GLU A 45 -12.05 -6.24 2.40
N GLN A 46 -12.22 -4.91 2.50
CA GLN A 46 -13.49 -4.25 2.80
C GLN A 46 -14.43 -4.14 1.58
N GLY A 47 -14.00 -4.61 0.41
CA GLY A 47 -14.78 -4.62 -0.82
C GLY A 47 -14.48 -3.47 -1.79
N ALA A 48 -13.40 -2.71 -1.58
CA ALA A 48 -12.96 -1.73 -2.56
C ALA A 48 -12.50 -2.43 -3.85
N ASN A 49 -12.87 -1.86 -5.01
CA ASN A 49 -12.41 -2.34 -6.30
C ASN A 49 -10.93 -1.94 -6.51
N PRO A 50 -10.03 -2.90 -6.85
CA PRO A 50 -8.60 -2.61 -6.99
C PRO A 50 -8.27 -1.65 -8.13
N ASP A 51 -8.99 -1.71 -9.26
CA ASP A 51 -8.77 -0.82 -10.40
C ASP A 51 -9.16 0.63 -10.06
N THR A 52 -10.29 0.81 -9.38
CA THR A 52 -10.72 2.14 -8.90
C THR A 52 -9.75 2.69 -7.86
N LEU A 53 -9.30 1.84 -6.92
CA LEU A 53 -8.33 2.24 -5.91
C LEU A 53 -7.00 2.67 -6.54
N ALA A 54 -6.53 1.97 -7.58
CA ALA A 54 -5.32 2.33 -8.31
C ALA A 54 -5.45 3.71 -8.97
N ALA A 55 -6.58 4.00 -9.62
CA ALA A 55 -6.84 5.30 -10.22
C ALA A 55 -6.81 6.43 -9.17
N VAL A 56 -7.50 6.24 -8.04
CA VAL A 56 -7.51 7.23 -6.94
C VAL A 56 -6.10 7.47 -6.37
N ILE A 57 -5.29 6.42 -6.22
CA ILE A 57 -3.91 6.55 -5.75
C ILE A 57 -3.04 7.33 -6.75
N GLN A 58 -3.24 7.10 -8.05
CA GLN A 58 -2.55 7.83 -9.09
C GLN A 58 -2.91 9.33 -9.07
N ASP A 59 -4.20 9.64 -9.02
CA ASP A 59 -4.69 11.03 -8.95
C ASP A 59 -4.11 11.77 -7.73
N LEU A 60 -4.12 11.13 -6.55
CA LEU A 60 -3.56 11.72 -5.32
C LEU A 60 -2.04 11.95 -5.40
N ARG A 61 -1.31 11.08 -6.10
CA ARG A 61 0.14 11.24 -6.32
C ARG A 61 0.42 12.44 -7.22
N GLU A 62 -0.32 12.55 -8.32
CA GLU A 62 -0.20 13.67 -9.26
C GLU A 62 -0.54 15.01 -8.59
N GLU A 63 -1.64 15.06 -7.81
CA GLU A 63 -2.02 16.26 -7.05
C GLU A 63 -0.93 16.64 -6.03
N ASN A 64 -0.35 15.66 -5.34
CA ASN A 64 0.73 15.92 -4.37
C ASN A 64 1.99 16.50 -5.04
N GLU A 65 2.35 16.00 -6.22
CA GLU A 65 3.47 16.53 -7.01
C GLU A 65 3.20 17.95 -7.50
N ALA A 66 2.00 18.23 -8.01
CA ALA A 66 1.58 19.57 -8.40
C ALA A 66 1.68 20.57 -7.23
N LEU A 67 1.16 20.19 -6.04
CA LEU A 67 1.24 21.02 -4.84
C LEU A 67 2.68 21.27 -4.37
N LYS A 68 3.58 20.30 -4.54
CA LYS A 68 5.02 20.50 -4.23
C LYS A 68 5.66 21.51 -5.18
N LEU A 69 5.34 21.44 -6.48
CA LEU A 69 5.85 22.36 -7.49
C LEU A 69 5.36 23.80 -7.25
N GLU A 70 4.07 23.99 -6.94
CA GLU A 70 3.53 25.30 -6.60
C GLU A 70 4.22 25.91 -5.38
N LYS A 71 4.41 25.12 -4.30
CA LYS A 71 5.12 25.59 -3.10
C LYS A 71 6.57 25.96 -3.37
N SER A 72 7.25 25.25 -4.29
CA SER A 72 8.63 25.59 -4.67
C SER A 72 8.72 26.88 -5.48
N SER A 73 7.69 27.20 -6.28
CA SER A 73 7.61 28.42 -7.11
C SER A 73 7.23 29.66 -6.30
N GLN A 74 6.58 29.47 -5.14
CA GLN A 74 6.18 30.54 -4.22
C GLN A 74 7.28 30.98 -3.25
N SER A 75 8.42 30.27 -3.22
CA SER A 75 9.53 30.52 -2.30
C SER A 75 10.74 31.22 -2.95
N VAL A 76 10.56 31.80 -4.15
CA VAL A 76 11.59 32.60 -4.85
C VAL A 76 11.14 34.06 -4.96
#